data_AF-A0A6I2GN11-F1
#
_entry.id   AF-A0A6I2GN11-F1
#
_cell.length_a   1.000
_cell.length_b   1.000
_cell.length_c   1.000
_cell.angle_alpha   90.00
_cell.angle_beta   90.00
_cell.angle_gamma   90.00
#
_symmetry.space_group_name_H-M   'P 1'
#
loop_
_entity.id
_entity.type
_entity.pdbx_description
1 polymer ?
#
loop_
_entity_poly.entity_id
_entity_poly.type
_entity_poly.pdbx_seq_one_letter_code
_entity_poly.pdbx_strand_id
1 'polypeptide(L)'
;MRIFLLIQALVLGAFHAYSLSAIRDKAIDRSVEFEEMFNALGKTDLVEQKVFLIRTTRWMSLLFLPYCVFSMTYFLRSGFPWVITAGFVTMVVTDYSFSLKKIKLAKTLEEAISVTLLDRIILWVTFVLLAIQVSILL
;
A
#
# COMPACT_ATOMS: atom_id res chain seq x y z
N MET A 1 4.10 8.62 -22.09
CA MET A 1 4.01 8.75 -20.62
C MET A 1 2.57 8.65 -20.13
N ARG A 2 1.62 9.41 -20.68
CA ARG A 2 0.18 9.35 -20.32
C ARG A 2 -0.43 7.94 -20.30
N ILE A 3 -0.35 7.18 -21.40
CA ILE A 3 -0.89 5.80 -21.48
C ILE A 3 -0.25 4.87 -20.44
N PHE A 4 1.06 4.96 -20.26
CA PHE A 4 1.78 4.19 -19.24
C PHE A 4 1.27 4.50 -17.82
N LEU A 5 1.07 5.79 -17.50
CA LEU A 5 0.51 6.22 -16.22
C LEU A 5 -0.92 5.70 -16.02
N LEU A 6 -1.75 5.69 -17.06
CA LEU A 6 -3.11 5.14 -16.98
C LEU A 6 -3.10 3.62 -16.71
N ILE A 7 -2.23 2.86 -17.38
CA ILE A 7 -2.09 1.41 -17.14
C ILE A 7 -1.63 1.14 -15.70
N GLN A 8 -0.61 1.86 -15.24
CA GLN A 8 -0.13 1.74 -13.86
C GLN A 8 -1.20 2.14 -12.84
N ALA A 9 -1.94 3.22 -13.08
CA ALA A 9 -3.01 3.65 -12.20
C ALA A 9 -4.15 2.63 -12.12
N LEU A 10 -4.46 1.92 -13.21
CA LEU A 10 -5.43 0.81 -13.20
C LEU A 10 -4.96 -0.34 -12.31
N VAL A 11 -3.69 -0.75 -12.43
CA VAL A 11 -3.11 -1.82 -11.60
C VAL A 11 -3.12 -1.44 -10.12
N LEU A 12 -2.66 -0.22 -9.80
CA LEU A 12 -2.63 0.28 -8.41
C LEU A 12 -4.04 0.48 -7.85
N GLY A 13 -4.98 0.98 -8.65
CA GLY A 13 -6.37 1.18 -8.28
C GLY A 13 -7.07 -0.15 -7.96
N ALA A 14 -6.85 -1.18 -8.79
CA ALA A 14 -7.35 -2.53 -8.52
C ALA A 14 -6.78 -3.11 -7.22
N PHE A 15 -5.49 -2.92 -6.97
CA PHE A 15 -4.84 -3.38 -5.75
C PHE A 15 -5.38 -2.67 -4.49
N HIS A 16 -5.61 -1.36 -4.55
CA HIS A 16 -6.21 -0.59 -3.47
C HIS A 16 -7.67 -0.95 -3.22
N ALA A 17 -8.47 -1.15 -4.28
CA ALA A 17 -9.85 -1.58 -4.15
C ALA A 17 -9.95 -2.96 -3.48
N TYR A 18 -9.10 -3.91 -3.89
CA TYR A 18 -9.01 -5.22 -3.25
C TYR A 18 -8.62 -5.11 -1.77
N SER A 19 -7.61 -4.30 -1.46
CA SER A 19 -7.15 -4.08 -0.09
C SER A 19 -8.24 -3.45 0.79
N LEU A 20 -8.93 -2.41 0.30
CA LEU A 20 -10.04 -1.76 0.99
C LEU A 20 -11.20 -2.73 1.24
N SER A 21 -11.56 -3.55 0.24
CA SER A 21 -12.61 -4.57 0.37
C SER A 21 -12.23 -5.59 1.42
N ALA A 22 -10.99 -6.10 1.39
CA ALA A 22 -10.53 -7.09 2.35
C ALA A 22 -10.59 -6.53 3.78
N ILE A 23 -10.16 -5.27 4.00
CA ILE A 23 -10.19 -4.57 5.29
C ILE A 23 -11.61 -4.42 5.87
N ARG A 24 -12.61 -4.26 5.02
CA ARG A 24 -14.01 -4.13 5.46
C ARG A 24 -14.56 -5.44 6.04
N ASP A 25 -14.15 -6.59 5.51
CA ASP A 25 -14.87 -7.85 5.74
C ASP A 25 -14.23 -8.79 6.78
N LYS A 26 -12.93 -8.70 7.09
CA LYS A 26 -12.27 -9.71 7.96
C LYS A 26 -11.07 -9.19 8.74
N ALA A 27 -11.27 -8.65 9.94
CA ALA A 27 -10.14 -8.30 10.83
C ALA A 27 -9.70 -9.47 11.72
N ILE A 28 -10.63 -10.35 12.14
CA ILE A 28 -10.36 -11.44 13.09
C ILE A 28 -10.00 -12.75 12.37
N ASP A 29 -10.70 -13.10 11.27
CA ASP A 29 -10.38 -14.31 10.46
C ASP A 29 -8.96 -14.28 9.86
N ARG A 30 -8.41 -13.09 9.62
CA ARG A 30 -7.15 -12.98 8.90
C ARG A 30 -5.93 -13.31 9.75
N SER A 31 -5.96 -13.15 11.07
CA SER A 31 -4.83 -13.58 11.89
C SER A 31 -4.63 -15.09 11.81
N VAL A 32 -5.72 -15.85 11.82
CA VAL A 32 -5.73 -17.30 11.64
C VAL A 32 -5.27 -17.68 10.23
N GLU A 33 -5.81 -17.05 9.17
CA GLU A 33 -5.38 -17.30 7.78
C GLU A 33 -3.88 -16.97 7.58
N PHE A 34 -3.37 -15.91 8.19
CA PHE A 34 -1.95 -15.54 8.13
C PHE A 34 -1.10 -16.55 8.90
N GLU A 35 -1.50 -16.96 10.10
CA GLU A 35 -0.80 -17.95 10.91
C GLU A 35 -0.75 -19.31 10.19
N GLU A 36 -1.85 -19.74 9.57
CA GLU A 36 -1.89 -20.94 8.71
C GLU A 36 -0.97 -20.81 7.49
N MET A 37 -0.94 -19.66 6.83
CA MET A 37 -0.02 -19.39 5.71
C MET A 37 1.44 -19.44 6.16
N PHE A 38 1.77 -18.88 7.33
CA PHE A 38 3.12 -18.92 7.89
C PHE A 38 3.53 -20.34 8.28
N ASN A 39 2.62 -21.10 8.90
CA ASN A 39 2.82 -22.51 9.24
C ASN A 39 3.03 -23.36 7.98
N ALA A 40 2.25 -23.15 6.92
CA ALA A 40 2.43 -23.82 5.62
C ALA A 40 3.77 -23.49 4.95
N LEU A 41 4.33 -22.31 5.21
CA LEU A 41 5.67 -21.91 4.76
C LEU A 41 6.79 -22.34 5.71
N GLY A 42 6.48 -23.09 6.78
CA GLY A 42 7.43 -23.56 7.78
C GLY A 42 7.95 -22.47 8.71
N LYS A 43 7.27 -21.32 8.80
CA LYS A 43 7.68 -20.15 9.59
C LYS A 43 6.90 -20.05 10.88
N THR A 44 7.34 -20.79 11.89
CA THR A 44 6.66 -20.85 13.19
C THR A 44 7.15 -19.78 14.17
N ASP A 45 8.34 -19.21 13.94
CA ASP A 45 8.90 -18.17 14.81
C ASP A 45 8.48 -16.75 14.38
N LEU A 46 8.14 -15.91 15.36
CA LEU A 46 7.68 -14.54 15.14
C LEU A 46 8.73 -13.69 14.41
N VAL A 47 10.03 -13.95 14.65
CA VAL A 47 11.11 -13.22 13.96
C VAL A 47 11.07 -13.55 12.46
N GLU A 48 10.93 -14.82 12.09
CA GLU A 48 10.86 -15.25 10.69
C GLU A 48 9.62 -14.72 9.97
N GLN A 49 8.48 -14.70 10.67
CA GLN A 49 7.22 -14.13 10.18
C GLN A 49 7.36 -12.63 9.93
N LYS A 50 7.96 -11.86 10.86
CA LYS A 50 8.23 -10.43 10.67
C LYS A 50 9.21 -10.16 9.52
N VAL A 51 10.27 -10.96 9.40
CA VAL A 51 11.22 -10.84 8.28
C VAL A 51 10.51 -11.07 6.94
N PHE A 52 9.62 -12.05 6.88
CA PHE A 52 8.80 -12.28 5.70
C PHE A 52 7.88 -11.09 5.40
N LEU A 53 7.12 -10.61 6.39
CA LEU A 53 6.23 -9.46 6.23
C LEU A 53 6.99 -8.23 5.73
N ILE A 54 8.13 -7.90 6.33
CA ILE A 54 8.99 -6.79 5.87
C ILE A 54 9.41 -6.99 4.42
N ARG A 55 9.80 -8.22 4.04
CA ARG A 55 10.21 -8.53 2.66
C ARG A 55 9.04 -8.33 1.69
N THR A 56 7.85 -8.82 2.04
CA THR A 56 6.64 -8.68 1.24
C THR A 56 6.21 -7.22 1.11
N THR A 57 6.20 -6.44 2.21
CA THR A 57 5.91 -5.01 2.19
C THR A 57 6.89 -4.24 1.29
N ARG A 58 8.19 -4.60 1.31
CA ARG A 58 9.19 -4.02 0.40
C ARG A 58 8.88 -4.34 -1.06
N TRP A 59 8.57 -5.59 -1.39
CA TRP A 59 8.20 -5.97 -2.76
C TRP A 59 6.94 -5.26 -3.25
N MET A 60 5.92 -5.13 -2.41
CA MET A 60 4.71 -4.39 -2.78
C MET A 60 4.99 -2.90 -3.01
N SER A 61 5.88 -2.27 -2.23
CA SER A 61 6.25 -0.86 -2.44
C SER A 61 6.93 -0.61 -3.79
N LEU A 62 7.64 -1.61 -4.34
CA LEU A 62 8.26 -1.49 -5.67
C LEU A 62 7.23 -1.37 -6.80
N LEU A 63 5.98 -1.79 -6.60
CA LEU A 63 4.91 -1.60 -7.60
C LEU A 63 4.52 -0.12 -7.72
N PHE A 64 4.63 0.65 -6.64
CA PHE A 64 4.28 2.07 -6.63
C PHE A 64 5.41 2.96 -7.16
N LEU A 65 6.67 2.50 -7.05
CA LEU A 65 7.84 3.30 -7.37
C LEU A 65 7.85 3.81 -8.83
N PRO A 66 7.58 2.99 -9.87
CA PRO A 66 7.46 3.48 -11.24
C PRO A 66 6.39 4.56 -11.36
N TYR A 67 5.18 4.32 -10.83
CA TYR A 67 4.10 5.28 -10.94
C TYR A 67 4.47 6.62 -10.30
N CYS A 68 4.98 6.61 -9.06
CA CYS A 68 5.41 7.81 -8.33
C CYS A 68 6.45 8.63 -9.11
N VAL A 69 7.46 7.96 -9.69
CA VAL A 69 8.52 8.65 -10.45
C VAL A 69 7.95 9.28 -11.71
N PHE A 70 7.25 8.49 -12.54
CA PHE A 70 6.72 8.96 -13.81
C PHE A 70 5.62 10.01 -13.64
N SER A 71 4.79 9.91 -12.59
CA SER A 71 3.75 10.92 -12.31
C SER A 71 4.36 12.24 -11.87
N MET A 72 5.40 12.21 -11.01
CA MET A 72 6.12 13.41 -10.57
C MET A 72 6.80 14.11 -11.76
N THR A 73 7.41 13.36 -12.67
CA THR A 73 8.01 13.93 -13.89
C THR A 73 6.95 14.48 -14.84
N TYR A 74 5.84 13.77 -15.04
CA TYR A 74 4.77 14.18 -15.96
C TYR A 74 4.09 15.47 -15.52
N PHE A 75 3.79 15.60 -14.22
CA PHE A 75 3.09 16.76 -13.68
C PHE A 75 4.02 17.86 -13.15
N LEU A 76 5.34 17.78 -13.33
CA LEU A 76 6.32 18.70 -12.71
C LEU A 76 6.02 20.19 -12.95
N ARG A 77 5.46 20.54 -14.11
CA ARG A 77 5.12 21.93 -14.49
C ARG A 77 3.63 22.22 -14.43
N SER A 78 2.83 21.28 -13.93
CA SER A 78 1.38 21.35 -13.90
C SER A 78 0.93 21.70 -12.49
N GLY A 79 0.80 23.00 -12.17
CA GLY A 79 0.57 23.52 -10.81
C GLY A 79 -0.31 22.65 -9.91
N PHE A 80 -1.64 22.64 -10.11
CA PHE A 80 -2.55 21.85 -9.30
C PHE A 80 -2.32 20.32 -9.41
N PRO A 81 -2.18 19.71 -10.60
CA PRO A 81 -1.88 18.27 -10.73
C PRO A 81 -0.60 17.81 -10.02
N TRP A 82 0.41 18.67 -9.93
CA TRP A 82 1.64 18.40 -9.20
C TRP A 82 1.39 18.27 -7.70
N VAL A 83 0.56 19.15 -7.12
CA VAL A 83 0.20 19.09 -5.69
C VAL A 83 -0.52 17.78 -5.36
N ILE A 84 -1.45 17.35 -6.22
CA ILE A 84 -2.12 16.04 -6.08
C ILE A 84 -1.09 14.91 -6.13
N THR A 85 -0.12 14.99 -7.05
CA THR A 85 0.93 14.00 -7.21
C THR A 85 1.87 13.94 -6.01
N ALA A 86 2.29 15.10 -5.49
CA ALA A 86 3.10 15.18 -4.29
C ALA A 86 2.35 14.57 -3.09
N GLY A 87 1.07 14.91 -2.92
CA GLY A 87 0.20 14.32 -1.89
C GLY A 87 0.10 12.79 -2.02
N PHE A 88 -0.06 12.27 -3.24
CA PHE A 88 -0.12 10.83 -3.48
C PHE A 88 1.18 10.15 -3.07
N VAL A 89 2.33 10.68 -3.50
CA VAL A 89 3.66 10.15 -3.15
C VAL A 89 3.87 10.19 -1.64
N THR A 90 3.48 11.28 -0.97
CA THR A 90 3.55 11.38 0.49
C THR A 90 2.74 10.27 1.14
N MET A 91 1.50 10.03 0.73
CA MET A 91 0.67 8.98 1.32
C MET A 91 1.27 7.58 1.11
N VAL A 92 1.80 7.27 -0.07
CA VAL A 92 2.48 5.99 -0.34
C VAL A 92 3.72 5.82 0.56
N VAL A 93 4.55 6.86 0.70
CA VAL A 93 5.75 6.81 1.56
C VAL A 93 5.35 6.67 3.03
N THR A 94 4.31 7.37 3.45
CA THR A 94 3.75 7.31 4.80
C THR A 94 3.22 5.92 5.11
N ASP A 95 2.42 5.32 4.23
CA ASP A 95 1.89 3.96 4.35
C ASP A 95 3.02 2.93 4.51
N TYR A 96 4.01 3.00 3.62
CA TYR A 96 5.18 2.12 3.66
C TYR A 96 5.97 2.27 4.97
N SER A 97 6.22 3.50 5.40
CA SER A 97 6.99 3.79 6.62
C SER A 97 6.27 3.33 7.88
N PHE A 98 4.95 3.59 7.96
CA PHE A 98 4.12 3.12 9.08
C PHE A 98 4.03 1.60 9.11
N SER A 99 3.78 0.96 7.98
CA SER A 99 3.75 -0.50 7.86
C SER A 99 5.05 -1.15 8.35
N LEU A 100 6.21 -0.63 7.90
CA LEU A 100 7.50 -1.15 8.38
C LEU A 100 7.73 -0.92 9.87
N LYS A 101 7.40 0.28 10.38
CA LYS A 101 7.54 0.58 11.80
C LYS A 101 6.65 -0.34 12.65
N LYS A 102 5.42 -0.57 12.20
CA LYS A 102 4.44 -1.45 12.83
C LYS A 102 4.95 -2.89 12.91
N ILE A 103 5.38 -3.46 11.79
CA ILE A 103 5.91 -4.84 11.75
C ILE A 103 7.13 -5.00 12.66
N LYS A 104 8.03 -4.00 12.70
CA LYS A 104 9.23 -4.03 13.55
C LYS A 104 8.90 -3.97 15.04
N LEU A 105 7.94 -3.14 15.43
CA LEU A 105 7.60 -2.89 16.85
C LEU A 105 6.56 -3.86 17.42
N ALA A 106 5.82 -4.57 16.58
CA ALA A 106 4.79 -5.51 16.99
C ALA A 106 5.36 -6.59 17.93
N LYS A 107 4.66 -6.93 19.01
CA LYS A 107 5.02 -8.03 19.93
C LYS A 107 4.35 -9.34 19.56
N THR A 108 3.26 -9.27 18.81
CA THR A 108 2.52 -10.43 18.29
C THR A 108 2.39 -10.35 16.78
N LEU A 109 2.03 -11.46 16.13
CA LEU A 109 1.75 -11.47 14.70
C LEU A 109 0.52 -10.61 14.38
N GLU A 110 -0.53 -10.74 15.20
CA GLU A 110 -1.77 -9.97 15.08
C GLU A 110 -1.52 -8.46 15.09
N GLU A 111 -0.67 -7.96 16.00
CA GLU A 111 -0.28 -6.55 16.01
C GLU A 111 0.40 -6.12 14.71
N ALA A 112 1.27 -6.98 14.15
CA ALA A 112 2.02 -6.70 12.92
C ALA A 112 1.11 -6.59 11.68
N ILE A 113 0.04 -7.41 11.62
CA ILE A 113 -0.89 -7.47 10.47
C ILE A 113 -2.20 -6.72 10.70
N SER A 114 -2.44 -6.22 11.92
CA SER A 114 -3.66 -5.51 12.27
C SER A 114 -3.91 -4.38 11.28
N VAL A 115 -5.16 -3.93 11.13
CA VAL A 115 -5.47 -2.77 10.29
C VAL A 115 -6.10 -1.71 11.16
N THR A 116 -5.35 -0.63 11.40
CA THR A 116 -5.80 0.49 12.21
C THR A 116 -6.73 1.41 11.43
N LEU A 117 -7.43 2.30 12.13
CA LEU A 117 -8.20 3.37 11.50
C LEU A 117 -7.30 4.26 10.61
N LEU A 118 -6.07 4.51 11.05
CA LEU A 118 -5.11 5.31 10.29
C LEU A 118 -4.74 4.64 8.96
N ASP A 119 -4.49 3.33 8.98
CA ASP A 119 -4.18 2.54 7.77
C ASP A 119 -5.34 2.65 6.74
N ARG A 120 -6.59 2.60 7.22
CA ARG A 120 -7.79 2.78 6.39
C ARG A 120 -7.86 4.17 5.75
N ILE A 121 -7.58 5.21 6.54
CA ILE A 121 -7.59 6.60 6.06
C ILE A 121 -6.51 6.80 5.00
N ILE A 122 -5.28 6.33 5.25
CA ILE A 122 -4.17 6.44 4.30
C ILE A 122 -4.51 5.75 2.98
N LEU A 123 -5.03 4.52 3.04
CA LEU A 123 -5.41 3.76 1.85
C LEU A 123 -6.53 4.45 1.06
N TRP A 124 -7.54 4.98 1.75
CA TRP A 124 -8.64 5.71 1.11
C TRP A 124 -8.18 7.02 0.46
N VAL A 125 -7.37 7.83 1.16
CA VAL A 125 -6.82 9.07 0.60
C VAL A 125 -5.94 8.78 -0.61
N THR A 126 -5.10 7.73 -0.54
CA THR A 126 -4.25 7.31 -1.67
C THR A 126 -5.09 6.93 -2.88
N PHE A 127 -6.20 6.19 -2.67
CA PHE A 127 -7.13 5.83 -3.73
C PHE A 127 -7.82 7.05 -4.36
N VAL A 128 -8.27 8.01 -3.55
CA VAL A 128 -8.91 9.25 -4.04
C VAL A 128 -7.92 10.08 -4.86
N LEU A 129 -6.69 10.27 -4.38
CA LEU A 129 -5.66 11.02 -5.10
C LEU A 129 -5.32 10.35 -6.44
N LEU A 130 -5.25 9.02 -6.47
CA LEU A 130 -5.06 8.24 -7.69
C LEU A 130 -6.22 8.45 -8.68
N ALA A 131 -7.47 8.42 -8.21
CA ALA A 131 -8.65 8.65 -9.04
C ALA A 131 -8.68 10.07 -9.64
N ILE A 132 -8.26 11.08 -8.88
CA ILE A 132 -8.11 12.45 -9.37
C ILE A 132 -7.03 12.51 -10.47
N GLN A 133 -5.87 11.86 -10.26
CA GLN A 133 -4.82 11.79 -11.28
C GLN A 133 -5.29 11.10 -12.56
N VAL A 134 -6.03 9.99 -12.45
CA VAL A 134 -6.64 9.33 -13.60
C VAL A 134 -7.59 10.26 -14.33
N SER A 135 -8.43 11.01 -13.60
CA SER A 135 -9.37 11.97 -14.19
C SER A 135 -8.66 13.10 -14.95
N ILE A 136 -7.50 13.56 -14.47
CA ILE A 136 -6.66 14.55 -15.16
C ILE A 136 -5.96 13.94 -16.39
N LEU A 137 -5.68 12.63 -16.36
CA LEU A 137 -5.04 11.89 -17.44
C LEU A 137 -6.02 11.39 -18.51
N LEU A 138 -7.33 11.58 -18.36
CA LEU A 138 -8.36 11.28 -19.38
C LEU A 138 -8.71 12.53 -20.20
#